data_AF-A0A0S9BYQ3-F1
#
_entry.id   AF-A0A0S9BYQ3-F1
#
_cell.length_a   1.000
_cell.length_b   1.000
_cell.length_c   1.000
_cell.angle_alpha   90.00
_cell.angle_beta   90.00
_cell.angle_gamma   90.00
#
_symmetry.space_group_name_H-M   'P 1'
#
loop_
_entity.id
_entity.type
_entity.pdbx_description
1 polymer ?
#
loop_
_entity_poly.entity_id
_entity_poly.type
_entity_poly.pdbx_seq_one_letter_code
_entity_poly.pdbx_strand_id
1 'polypeptide(L)'
;MIQVFAAAVIWGLVLCLIPSMKRRSDHSIMVAAVTIATALTLNVDTIYLEGDRLLGGRNVLDLVANIFMVVGIYFLSRAILRAADPDETMDRRNRGGLVLLGLVVVALILSFSLVDAPRTSTAFMKDYGGQWAAAAYSSIQFLYIGAVVTVTGYTCFKFRGEMARPYFRLALTFIGVGCSLAVMLVLAVLGMDVLHVMGEIESMMRLSYVYDAAVFGAMAFLCVGLALPPIARGLERRSDSRAAAVLLDRLAEPWERTTAARAGVRLNVPAVAGAPRDASKQRLHRMLVEIRDALLVDPELAKSLGQSDIQVLAEAEEYLGTRLSTPGHWGARTSIKGELKS
;
A
#
# COMPACT_ATOMS: atom_id res chain seq x y z
N MET A 1 -7.91 -16.99 19.26
CA MET A 1 -8.82 -16.40 18.23
C MET A 1 -8.30 -15.07 17.67
N ILE A 2 -7.85 -14.13 18.51
CA ILE A 2 -7.31 -12.83 18.07
C ILE A 2 -6.10 -12.97 17.13
N GLN A 3 -5.15 -13.85 17.45
CA GLN A 3 -3.96 -14.10 16.62
C GLN A 3 -4.31 -14.55 15.19
N VAL A 4 -5.26 -15.49 15.04
CA VAL A 4 -5.70 -16.01 13.74
C VAL A 4 -6.38 -14.90 12.92
N PHE A 5 -7.21 -14.09 13.58
CA PHE A 5 -7.81 -12.92 12.94
C PHE A 5 -6.74 -11.93 12.47
N ALA A 6 -5.79 -11.59 13.34
CA ALA A 6 -4.70 -10.67 13.03
C ALA A 6 -3.86 -11.16 11.83
N ALA A 7 -3.48 -12.44 11.85
CA ALA A 7 -2.77 -13.07 10.73
C ALA A 7 -3.59 -13.03 9.44
N ALA A 8 -4.87 -13.42 9.48
CA ALA A 8 -5.75 -13.42 8.31
C ALA A 8 -5.92 -12.03 7.70
N VAL A 9 -6.07 -10.99 8.53
CA VAL A 9 -6.22 -9.60 8.09
C VAL A 9 -4.95 -9.10 7.40
N ILE A 10 -3.76 -9.35 7.96
CA ILE A 10 -2.50 -8.94 7.31
C ILE A 10 -2.23 -9.75 6.06
N TRP A 11 -2.53 -11.06 6.02
CA TRP A 11 -2.45 -11.84 4.79
C TRP A 11 -3.42 -11.31 3.71
N GLY A 12 -4.61 -10.85 4.11
CA GLY A 12 -5.52 -10.12 3.23
C GLY A 12 -4.88 -8.86 2.65
N LEU A 13 -4.20 -8.06 3.48
CA LEU A 13 -3.44 -6.90 3.03
C LEU A 13 -2.32 -7.29 2.04
N VAL A 14 -1.56 -8.36 2.33
CA VAL A 14 -0.52 -8.89 1.42
C VAL A 14 -1.14 -9.24 0.07
N LEU A 15 -2.26 -9.97 0.04
CA LEU A 15 -2.99 -10.30 -1.19
C LEU A 15 -3.42 -9.04 -1.96
N CYS A 16 -3.88 -8.00 -1.26
CA CYS A 16 -4.22 -6.71 -1.87
C CYS A 16 -2.99 -5.99 -2.48
N LEU A 17 -1.80 -6.21 -1.94
CA LEU A 17 -0.55 -5.61 -2.39
C LEU A 17 0.10 -6.37 -3.57
N ILE A 18 -0.16 -7.68 -3.74
CA ILE A 18 0.40 -8.50 -4.83
C ILE A 18 0.21 -7.86 -6.23
N PRO A 19 -0.97 -7.34 -6.63
CA PRO A 19 -1.12 -6.72 -7.95
C PRO A 19 -0.23 -5.50 -8.18
N SER A 20 0.22 -4.85 -7.10
CA SER A 20 1.11 -3.68 -7.16
C SER A 20 2.58 -4.05 -7.37
N MET A 21 2.97 -5.30 -7.09
CA MET A 21 4.34 -5.84 -7.25
C MET A 21 4.88 -5.73 -8.66
N LYS A 22 4.07 -6.10 -9.66
CA LYS A 22 4.52 -6.14 -11.06
C LYS A 22 4.84 -4.75 -11.63
N ARG A 23 4.60 -3.67 -10.87
CA ARG A 23 4.59 -2.31 -11.42
C ARG A 23 5.32 -1.28 -10.54
N ARG A 24 5.80 -1.61 -9.35
CA ARG A 24 6.63 -0.73 -8.51
C ARG A 24 8.05 -1.27 -8.41
N SER A 25 9.04 -0.39 -8.61
CA SER A 25 10.44 -0.68 -8.26
C SER A 25 10.67 -0.68 -6.74
N ASP A 26 9.73 -0.12 -5.97
CA ASP A 26 9.82 -0.05 -4.51
C ASP A 26 8.94 -1.14 -3.87
N HIS A 27 9.58 -2.23 -3.47
CA HIS A 27 8.96 -3.40 -2.85
C HIS A 27 8.87 -3.30 -1.32
N SER A 28 9.30 -2.18 -0.72
CA SER A 28 9.42 -2.00 0.74
C SER A 28 8.11 -2.24 1.50
N ILE A 29 6.96 -1.71 1.03
CA ILE A 29 5.66 -1.92 1.67
C ILE A 29 5.28 -3.40 1.71
N MET A 30 5.52 -4.13 0.61
CA MET A 30 5.14 -5.53 0.55
C MET A 30 6.09 -6.39 1.37
N VAL A 31 7.41 -6.14 1.30
CA VAL A 31 8.38 -6.82 2.16
C VAL A 31 7.97 -6.63 3.61
N ALA A 32 7.68 -5.39 4.03
CA ALA A 32 7.18 -5.10 5.35
C ALA A 32 5.90 -5.88 5.71
N ALA A 33 4.88 -5.85 4.85
CA ALA A 33 3.62 -6.56 5.09
C ALA A 33 3.82 -8.08 5.21
N VAL A 34 4.67 -8.67 4.36
CA VAL A 34 5.03 -10.09 4.43
C VAL A 34 5.80 -10.40 5.71
N THR A 35 6.79 -9.58 6.08
CA THR A 35 7.55 -9.76 7.32
C THR A 35 6.63 -9.71 8.55
N ILE A 36 5.70 -8.76 8.63
CA ILE A 36 4.72 -8.67 9.71
C ILE A 36 3.74 -9.86 9.67
N ALA A 37 3.26 -10.26 8.48
CA ALA A 37 2.38 -11.42 8.33
C ALA A 37 3.05 -12.70 8.83
N THR A 38 4.33 -12.90 8.49
CA THR A 38 5.14 -14.01 8.98
C THR A 38 5.28 -13.95 10.49
N ALA A 39 5.62 -12.78 11.07
CA ALA A 39 5.71 -12.60 12.52
C ALA A 39 4.42 -13.00 13.25
N LEU A 40 3.26 -12.57 12.75
CA LEU A 40 1.96 -12.93 13.32
C LEU A 40 1.60 -14.40 13.12
N THR A 41 1.99 -14.99 11.99
CA THR A 41 1.73 -16.40 11.69
C THR A 41 2.53 -17.30 12.62
N LEU A 42 3.79 -16.94 12.92
CA LEU A 42 4.63 -17.67 13.88
C LEU A 42 4.08 -17.59 15.31
N ASN A 43 3.30 -16.56 15.63
CA ASN A 43 2.63 -16.37 16.91
C ASN A 43 1.29 -17.11 17.03
N VAL A 44 0.82 -17.83 16.01
CA VAL A 44 -0.40 -18.64 16.12
C VAL A 44 -0.10 -19.87 16.97
N ASP A 45 -0.84 -20.06 18.08
CA ASP A 45 -0.58 -21.11 19.09
C ASP A 45 -0.17 -22.47 18.50
N THR A 46 -0.88 -22.96 17.47
CA THR A 46 -0.58 -24.25 16.82
C THR A 46 0.77 -24.26 16.12
N ILE A 47 1.09 -23.20 15.36
CA ILE A 47 2.36 -23.07 14.63
C ILE A 47 3.49 -22.79 15.63
N TYR A 48 3.20 -21.99 16.64
CA TYR A 48 4.12 -21.62 17.70
C TYR A 48 4.62 -22.84 18.47
N LEU A 49 3.70 -23.67 18.97
CA LEU A 49 4.05 -24.83 19.78
C LEU A 49 4.89 -25.85 19.02
N GLU A 50 4.55 -26.14 17.77
CA GLU A 50 5.30 -27.10 16.95
C GLU A 50 6.66 -26.52 16.51
N GLY A 51 6.71 -25.25 16.12
CA GLY A 51 7.95 -24.60 15.73
C GLY A 51 8.91 -24.39 16.90
N ASP A 52 8.43 -24.03 18.08
CA ASP A 52 9.28 -23.84 19.25
C ASP A 52 9.85 -25.16 19.76
N ARG A 53 9.09 -26.27 19.66
CA ARG A 53 9.61 -27.62 19.94
C ARG A 53 10.82 -27.97 19.08
N LEU A 54 10.79 -27.63 17.79
CA LEU A 54 11.92 -27.86 16.88
C LEU A 54 13.15 -27.01 17.23
N LEU A 55 12.95 -25.85 17.86
CA LEU A 55 14.00 -24.91 18.27
C LEU A 55 14.50 -25.12 19.71
N GLY A 56 14.05 -26.19 20.39
CA GLY A 56 14.52 -26.57 21.71
C GLY A 56 13.56 -26.27 22.87
N GLY A 57 12.34 -25.78 22.59
CA GLY A 57 11.25 -25.67 23.57
C GLY A 57 11.44 -24.60 24.65
N ARG A 58 12.12 -23.50 24.30
CA ARG A 58 12.49 -22.41 25.23
C ARG A 58 11.95 -21.04 24.80
N ASN A 59 10.85 -20.99 24.06
CA ASN A 59 10.24 -19.76 23.51
C ASN A 59 11.16 -19.00 22.54
N VAL A 60 12.11 -19.69 21.90
CA VAL A 60 13.00 -19.09 20.89
C VAL A 60 12.19 -18.59 19.71
N LEU A 61 11.09 -19.27 19.39
CA LEU A 61 10.21 -18.85 18.30
C LEU A 61 9.51 -17.52 18.59
N ASP A 62 9.24 -17.20 19.87
CA ASP A 62 8.65 -15.92 20.27
C ASP A 62 9.63 -14.78 19.99
N LEU A 63 10.90 -14.96 20.40
CA LEU A 63 11.96 -14.01 20.08
C LEU A 63 12.11 -13.78 18.58
N VAL A 64 12.12 -14.84 17.78
CA VAL A 64 12.22 -14.76 16.32
C VAL A 64 11.02 -13.99 15.74
N ALA A 65 9.80 -14.29 16.18
CA ALA A 65 8.60 -13.61 15.73
C ALA A 65 8.61 -12.11 16.11
N ASN A 66 9.05 -11.78 17.31
CA ASN A 66 9.15 -10.40 17.78
C ASN A 66 10.24 -9.60 17.04
N ILE A 67 11.37 -10.23 16.66
CA ILE A 67 12.37 -9.62 15.77
C ILE A 67 11.76 -9.34 14.39
N PHE A 68 11.06 -10.31 13.79
CA PHE A 68 10.38 -10.09 12.51
C PHE A 68 9.34 -8.96 12.59
N MET A 69 8.62 -8.85 13.72
CA MET A 69 7.65 -7.79 13.95
C MET A 69 8.30 -6.40 13.92
N VAL A 70 9.38 -6.21 14.70
CA VAL A 70 10.12 -4.94 14.80
C VAL A 70 10.72 -4.55 13.44
N VAL A 71 11.32 -5.51 12.74
CA VAL A 71 11.87 -5.32 11.38
C VAL A 71 10.78 -4.96 10.38
N GLY A 72 9.64 -5.65 10.42
CA GLY A 72 8.51 -5.40 9.54
C GLY A 72 7.92 -4.00 9.73
N ILE A 73 7.71 -3.58 10.98
CA ILE A 73 7.19 -2.24 11.32
C ILE A 73 8.15 -1.15 10.86
N TYR A 74 9.46 -1.36 11.01
CA TYR A 74 10.48 -0.43 10.51
C TYR A 74 10.38 -0.18 9.00
N PHE A 75 10.32 -1.26 8.20
CA PHE A 75 10.18 -1.14 6.75
C PHE A 75 8.84 -0.52 6.37
N LEU A 76 7.76 -0.86 7.08
CA LEU A 76 6.43 -0.30 6.84
C LEU A 76 6.42 1.22 7.07
N SER A 77 6.93 1.66 8.22
CA SER A 77 7.04 3.07 8.57
C SER A 77 7.85 3.83 7.54
N ARG A 78 9.02 3.31 7.13
CA ARG A 78 9.82 3.95 6.08
C ARG A 78 9.07 4.09 4.78
N ALA A 79 8.35 3.06 4.37
CA ALA A 79 7.64 3.06 3.11
C ALA A 79 6.47 4.05 3.12
N ILE A 80 5.81 4.22 4.27
CA ILE A 80 4.78 5.25 4.49
C ILE A 80 5.41 6.65 4.48
N LEU A 81 6.51 6.85 5.21
CA LEU A 81 7.22 8.14 5.25
C LEU A 81 7.70 8.56 3.86
N ARG A 82 8.27 7.63 3.08
CA ARG A 82 8.70 7.87 1.68
C ARG A 82 7.53 8.23 0.77
N ALA A 83 6.36 7.66 1.03
CA ALA A 83 5.16 7.94 0.26
C ALA A 83 4.52 9.29 0.63
N ALA A 84 4.77 9.78 1.85
CA ALA A 84 4.26 11.06 2.34
C ALA A 84 5.21 12.23 2.00
N ASP A 85 6.52 12.01 2.00
CA ASP A 85 7.54 13.05 1.77
C ASP A 85 8.64 12.50 0.84
N PRO A 86 8.68 12.94 -0.43
CA PRO A 86 9.67 12.48 -1.41
C PRO A 86 11.04 13.20 -1.33
N ASP A 87 11.24 14.17 -0.45
CA ASP A 87 12.48 14.99 -0.43
C ASP A 87 13.72 14.22 0.07
N GLU A 88 14.88 14.52 -0.55
CA GLU A 88 16.18 13.83 -0.48
C GLU A 88 16.85 13.74 0.92
N THR A 89 16.23 14.26 1.99
CA THR A 89 16.80 14.19 3.36
C THR A 89 16.78 12.79 3.99
N MET A 90 16.20 11.81 3.30
CA MET A 90 15.96 10.46 3.80
C MET A 90 17.20 9.57 3.93
N ASP A 91 18.29 9.88 3.21
CA ASP A 91 19.42 8.94 3.09
C ASP A 91 20.30 8.90 4.36
N ARG A 92 20.49 10.05 5.02
CA ARG A 92 21.19 10.12 6.32
C ARG A 92 20.34 9.55 7.46
N ARG A 93 19.02 9.74 7.39
CA ARG A 93 18.04 9.10 8.28
C ARG A 93 17.97 7.58 8.06
N ASN A 94 18.45 7.07 6.91
CA ASN A 94 18.50 5.64 6.60
C ASN A 94 19.42 4.86 7.52
N ARG A 95 20.67 5.30 7.66
CA ARG A 95 21.66 4.63 8.51
C ARG A 95 21.29 4.70 9.99
N GLY A 96 20.86 5.87 10.47
CA GLY A 96 20.47 6.04 11.88
C GLY A 96 19.33 5.11 12.30
N GLY A 97 18.30 4.96 11.44
CA GLY A 97 17.20 4.03 11.71
C GLY A 97 17.61 2.56 11.71
N LEU A 98 18.54 2.16 10.83
CA LEU A 98 19.06 0.78 10.79
C LEU A 98 19.91 0.48 12.03
N VAL A 99 20.74 1.43 12.48
CA VAL A 99 21.54 1.28 13.71
C VAL A 99 20.63 1.15 14.92
N LEU A 100 19.59 1.99 15.02
CA LEU A 100 18.60 1.89 16.09
C LEU A 100 17.86 0.54 16.07
N LEU A 101 17.44 0.07 14.89
CA LEU A 101 16.83 -1.25 14.72
C LEU A 101 17.77 -2.36 15.21
N GLY A 102 19.04 -2.33 14.80
CA GLY A 102 20.04 -3.30 15.25
C GLY A 102 20.24 -3.28 16.77
N LEU A 103 20.31 -2.08 17.37
CA LEU A 103 20.43 -1.91 18.82
C LEU A 103 19.21 -2.48 19.56
N VAL A 104 17.99 -2.25 19.05
CA VAL A 104 16.76 -2.81 19.62
C VAL A 104 16.76 -4.34 19.51
N VAL A 105 17.14 -4.91 18.37
CA VAL A 105 17.24 -6.37 18.22
C VAL A 105 18.25 -6.97 19.21
N VAL A 106 19.42 -6.35 19.37
CA VAL A 106 20.41 -6.79 20.36
C VAL A 106 19.85 -6.69 21.77
N ALA A 107 19.17 -5.59 22.11
CA ALA A 107 18.55 -5.40 23.42
C ALA A 107 17.47 -6.45 23.69
N LEU A 108 16.64 -6.81 22.71
CA LEU A 108 15.65 -7.88 22.83
C LEU A 108 16.30 -9.24 23.08
N ILE A 109 17.38 -9.57 22.37
CA ILE A 109 18.12 -10.83 22.57
C ILE A 109 18.71 -10.89 23.97
N LEU A 110 19.33 -9.80 24.44
CA LEU A 110 19.92 -9.72 25.77
C LEU A 110 18.87 -9.83 26.87
N SER A 111 17.77 -9.07 26.77
CA SER A 111 16.67 -9.15 27.72
C SER A 111 16.02 -10.53 27.75
N PHE A 112 15.78 -11.14 26.58
CA PHE A 112 15.23 -12.49 26.49
C PHE A 112 16.15 -13.54 27.11
N SER A 113 17.47 -13.41 26.93
CA SER A 113 18.46 -14.33 27.50
C SER A 113 18.50 -14.29 29.04
N LEU A 114 18.00 -13.21 29.65
CA LEU A 114 17.90 -13.03 31.10
C LEU A 114 16.55 -13.52 31.66
N VAL A 115 15.59 -13.92 30.81
CA VAL A 115 14.30 -14.44 31.27
C VAL A 115 14.44 -15.92 31.63
N ASP A 116 14.04 -16.27 32.85
CA ASP A 116 13.96 -17.66 33.28
C ASP A 116 12.66 -18.30 32.74
N ALA A 117 12.72 -18.78 31.49
CA ALA A 117 11.63 -19.46 30.81
C ALA A 117 12.00 -20.94 30.48
N PRO A 118 11.80 -21.88 31.42
CA PRO A 118 12.23 -23.27 31.26
C PRO A 118 11.32 -24.12 30.36
N ARG A 119 10.14 -23.62 29.97
CA ARG A 119 9.17 -24.34 29.12
C ARG A 119 8.55 -23.40 28.09
N THR A 120 8.15 -23.95 26.96
CA THR A 120 7.33 -23.25 25.97
C THR A 120 5.98 -22.85 26.59
N SER A 121 5.60 -21.58 26.43
CA SER A 121 4.28 -21.05 26.78
C SER A 121 3.71 -20.26 25.61
N THR A 122 2.42 -20.44 25.33
CA THR A 122 1.66 -19.65 24.36
C THR A 122 1.28 -18.27 24.88
N ALA A 123 1.45 -18.02 26.18
CA ALA A 123 1.16 -16.76 26.85
C ALA A 123 2.41 -16.28 27.60
N PHE A 124 3.53 -16.13 26.89
CA PHE A 124 4.84 -15.82 27.47
C PHE A 124 4.82 -14.63 28.46
N MET A 125 4.19 -13.51 28.10
CA MET A 125 4.04 -12.36 29.00
C MET A 125 3.05 -12.57 30.16
N LYS A 126 2.13 -13.52 30.05
CA LYS A 126 1.24 -13.88 31.17
C LYS A 126 1.92 -14.79 32.18
N ASP A 127 2.75 -15.71 31.70
CA ASP A 127 3.36 -16.74 32.54
C ASP A 127 4.72 -16.31 33.13
N TYR A 128 5.47 -15.48 32.38
CA TYR A 128 6.80 -15.01 32.78
C TYR A 128 6.89 -13.48 32.97
N GLY A 129 5.82 -12.73 32.69
CA GLY A 129 5.81 -11.26 32.73
C GLY A 129 6.04 -10.63 34.10
N GLY A 130 5.85 -11.38 35.20
CA GLY A 130 6.21 -10.91 36.54
C GLY A 130 7.72 -10.73 36.77
N GLN A 131 8.57 -11.25 35.87
CA GLN A 131 10.02 -11.05 35.94
C GLN A 131 10.42 -9.69 35.35
N TRP A 132 11.33 -8.99 36.01
CA TRP A 132 11.89 -7.73 35.50
C TRP A 132 12.52 -7.86 34.11
N ALA A 133 13.13 -9.01 33.80
CA ALA A 133 13.69 -9.28 32.48
C ALA A 133 12.62 -9.38 31.39
N ALA A 134 11.47 -10.01 31.70
CA ALA A 134 10.34 -10.15 30.77
C ALA A 134 9.64 -8.79 30.55
N ALA A 135 9.44 -8.02 31.62
CA ALA A 135 8.92 -6.66 31.54
C ALA A 135 9.86 -5.75 30.71
N ALA A 136 11.17 -5.84 30.91
CA ALA A 136 12.15 -5.07 30.12
C ALA A 136 12.11 -5.48 28.63
N TYR A 137 12.05 -6.78 28.35
CA TYR A 137 11.90 -7.32 26.99
C TYR A 137 10.67 -6.75 26.26
N SER A 138 9.50 -6.86 26.88
CA SER A 138 8.24 -6.30 26.33
C SER A 138 8.32 -4.78 26.20
N SER A 139 8.80 -4.09 27.23
CA SER A 139 8.91 -2.63 27.23
C SER A 139 9.79 -2.11 26.10
N ILE A 140 10.95 -2.73 25.85
CA ILE A 140 11.85 -2.34 24.75
C ILE A 140 11.15 -2.50 23.40
N GLN A 141 10.47 -3.63 23.19
CA GLN A 141 9.74 -3.91 21.95
C GLN A 141 8.64 -2.87 21.72
N PHE A 142 7.74 -2.68 22.70
CA PHE A 142 6.59 -1.79 22.55
C PHE A 142 6.98 -0.32 22.55
N LEU A 143 8.04 0.10 23.25
CA LEU A 143 8.58 1.46 23.13
C LEU A 143 9.09 1.75 21.72
N TYR A 144 9.82 0.80 21.12
CA TYR A 144 10.28 0.96 19.74
C TYR A 144 9.10 1.05 18.77
N ILE A 145 8.16 0.11 18.87
CA ILE A 145 6.95 0.10 18.03
C ILE A 145 6.17 1.40 18.20
N GLY A 146 5.95 1.84 19.44
CA GLY A 146 5.27 3.08 19.77
C GLY A 146 5.96 4.29 19.16
N ALA A 147 7.28 4.43 19.34
CA ALA A 147 8.03 5.54 18.76
C ALA A 147 7.93 5.59 17.23
N VAL A 148 8.12 4.44 16.55
CA VAL A 148 8.03 4.34 15.08
C VAL A 148 6.62 4.67 14.59
N VAL A 149 5.60 4.14 15.26
CA VAL A 149 4.20 4.35 14.90
C VAL A 149 3.75 5.79 15.18
N THR A 150 4.21 6.41 16.27
CA THR A 150 3.95 7.82 16.57
C THR A 150 4.52 8.73 15.48
N VAL A 151 5.78 8.52 15.08
CA VAL A 151 6.40 9.31 14.01
C VAL A 151 5.65 9.13 12.69
N THR A 152 5.25 7.90 12.38
CA THR A 152 4.47 7.58 11.17
C THR A 152 3.10 8.26 11.20
N GLY A 153 2.36 8.12 12.30
CA GLY A 153 1.04 8.71 12.48
C GLY A 153 1.07 10.23 12.44
N TYR A 154 2.03 10.86 13.13
CA TYR A 154 2.23 12.31 13.11
C TYR A 154 2.47 12.81 11.67
N THR A 155 3.33 12.13 10.92
CA THR A 155 3.62 12.47 9.52
C THR A 155 2.37 12.33 8.65
N CYS A 156 1.61 11.25 8.79
CA CYS A 156 0.34 11.05 8.08
C CYS A 156 -0.67 12.18 8.38
N PHE A 157 -0.78 12.61 9.64
CA PHE A 157 -1.67 13.72 10.01
C PHE A 157 -1.20 15.07 9.48
N LYS A 158 0.11 15.34 9.49
CA LYS A 158 0.69 16.58 8.97
C LYS A 158 0.42 16.74 7.48
N PHE A 159 0.72 15.71 6.68
CA PHE A 159 0.60 15.78 5.22
C PHE A 159 -0.82 15.54 4.69
N ARG A 160 -1.80 15.20 5.54
CA ARG A 160 -3.20 14.92 5.12
C ARG A 160 -3.86 16.06 4.34
N GLY A 161 -3.41 17.30 4.55
CA GLY A 161 -4.00 18.51 3.94
C GLY A 161 -3.50 18.78 2.52
N GLU A 162 -2.34 18.23 2.16
CA GLU A 162 -1.63 18.58 0.92
C GLU A 162 -1.99 17.66 -0.25
N MET A 163 -2.64 16.52 0.01
CA MET A 163 -3.03 15.59 -1.06
C MET A 163 -4.30 16.01 -1.79
N ALA A 164 -4.15 16.23 -3.11
CA ALA A 164 -5.21 16.64 -4.02
C ALA A 164 -6.34 15.61 -4.23
N ARG A 165 -6.12 14.32 -3.93
CA ARG A 165 -7.11 13.25 -4.17
C ARG A 165 -7.78 12.80 -2.87
N PRO A 166 -9.12 12.74 -2.80
CA PRO A 166 -9.85 12.48 -1.56
C PRO A 166 -9.60 11.08 -0.96
N TYR A 167 -9.36 10.07 -1.80
CA TYR A 167 -9.07 8.72 -1.32
C TYR A 167 -7.69 8.60 -0.64
N PHE A 168 -6.69 9.39 -1.05
CA PHE A 168 -5.40 9.44 -0.34
C PHE A 168 -5.55 10.06 1.04
N ARG A 169 -6.36 11.12 1.15
CA ARG A 169 -6.68 11.75 2.44
C ARG A 169 -7.38 10.77 3.38
N LEU A 170 -8.35 10.02 2.87
CA LEU A 170 -9.06 9.01 3.65
C LEU A 170 -8.12 7.88 4.11
N ALA A 171 -7.25 7.39 3.22
CA ALA A 171 -6.24 6.39 3.53
C ALA A 171 -5.31 6.84 4.67
N LEU A 172 -4.76 8.06 4.60
CA LEU A 172 -3.89 8.61 5.64
C LEU A 172 -4.63 8.89 6.95
N THR A 173 -5.91 9.23 6.89
CA THR A 173 -6.73 9.40 8.09
C THR A 173 -6.91 8.06 8.81
N PHE A 174 -7.23 7.00 8.07
CA PHE A 174 -7.32 5.65 8.65
C PHE A 174 -5.97 5.18 9.20
N ILE A 175 -4.86 5.40 8.49
CA ILE A 175 -3.52 5.10 9.00
C ILE A 175 -3.26 5.89 10.29
N GLY A 176 -3.55 7.19 10.31
CA GLY A 176 -3.37 8.05 11.48
C GLY A 176 -4.18 7.60 12.70
N VAL A 177 -5.46 7.27 12.52
CA VAL A 177 -6.32 6.71 13.59
C VAL A 177 -5.76 5.36 14.08
N GLY A 178 -5.35 4.49 13.17
CA GLY A 178 -4.71 3.22 13.51
C GLY A 178 -3.42 3.41 14.30
N CYS A 179 -2.58 4.39 13.93
CA CYS A 179 -1.39 4.75 14.68
C CYS A 179 -1.72 5.27 16.09
N SER A 180 -2.75 6.11 16.26
CA SER A 180 -3.18 6.57 17.57
C SER A 180 -3.65 5.42 18.48
N LEU A 181 -4.39 4.47 17.94
CA LEU A 181 -4.82 3.27 18.67
C LEU A 181 -3.63 2.36 19.00
N ALA A 182 -2.64 2.26 18.12
CA ALA A 182 -1.40 1.53 18.40
C ALA A 182 -0.54 2.22 19.48
N VAL A 183 -0.57 3.55 19.60
CA VAL A 183 0.06 4.25 20.73
C VAL A 183 -0.69 3.96 22.03
N MET A 184 -2.02 3.98 22.00
CA MET A 184 -2.84 3.59 23.15
C MET A 184 -2.56 2.15 23.58
N LEU A 185 -2.40 1.24 22.62
CA LEU A 185 -1.98 -0.14 22.83
C LEU A 185 -0.64 -0.23 23.56
N VAL A 186 0.37 0.51 23.09
CA VAL A 186 1.71 0.54 23.71
C VAL A 186 1.61 1.01 25.17
N LEU A 187 0.85 2.08 25.43
CA LEU A 187 0.64 2.57 26.80
C LEU A 187 -0.06 1.53 27.68
N ALA A 188 -1.04 0.79 27.13
CA ALA A 188 -1.72 -0.28 27.83
C ALA A 188 -0.77 -1.44 28.16
N VAL A 189 0.11 -1.84 27.23
CA VAL A 189 1.11 -2.91 27.49
C VAL A 189 2.10 -2.48 28.56
N LEU A 190 2.67 -1.28 28.47
CA LEU A 190 3.60 -0.79 29.48
C LEU A 190 2.94 -0.71 30.87
N GLY A 191 1.67 -0.30 30.92
CA GLY A 191 0.88 -0.32 32.15
C GLY A 191 0.67 -1.75 32.68
N MET A 192 0.36 -2.70 31.80
CA MET A 192 0.22 -4.11 32.18
C MET A 192 1.53 -4.69 32.71
N ASP A 193 2.67 -4.40 32.08
CA ASP A 193 3.99 -4.86 32.51
C ASP A 193 4.32 -4.36 33.93
N VAL A 194 4.08 -3.06 34.20
CA VAL A 194 4.29 -2.47 35.53
C VAL A 194 3.37 -3.10 36.57
N LEU A 195 2.08 -3.24 36.26
CA LEU A 195 1.10 -3.83 37.18
C LEU A 195 1.42 -5.30 37.47
N HIS A 196 1.89 -6.05 36.47
CA HIS A 196 2.27 -7.45 36.63
C HIS A 196 3.48 -7.61 37.56
N VAL A 197 4.50 -6.77 37.37
CA VAL A 197 5.69 -6.75 38.25
C VAL A 197 5.33 -6.32 39.68
N MET A 198 4.34 -5.43 39.84
CA MET A 198 3.82 -5.02 41.16
C MET A 198 2.87 -6.04 41.80
N GLY A 199 2.48 -7.10 41.08
CA GLY A 199 1.54 -8.13 41.57
C GLY A 199 0.06 -7.72 41.51
N GLU A 200 -0.29 -6.62 40.86
CA GLU A 200 -1.67 -6.12 40.73
C GLU A 200 -2.44 -6.76 39.55
N ILE A 201 -2.74 -8.05 39.68
CA ILE A 201 -3.34 -8.85 38.60
C ILE A 201 -4.76 -8.37 38.20
N GLU A 202 -5.56 -7.89 39.15
CA GLU A 202 -6.93 -7.41 38.87
C GLU A 202 -6.94 -6.13 38.02
N SER A 203 -6.05 -5.18 38.32
CA SER A 203 -5.84 -3.97 37.52
C SER A 203 -5.31 -4.31 36.13
N MET A 204 -4.38 -5.27 36.04
CA MET A 204 -3.86 -5.78 34.76
C MET A 204 -4.97 -6.37 33.88
N MET A 205 -5.88 -7.18 34.45
CA MET A 205 -7.01 -7.76 33.70
C MET A 205 -7.95 -6.69 33.15
N ARG A 206 -8.22 -5.61 33.89
CA ARG A 206 -9.03 -4.48 33.38
C ARG A 206 -8.35 -3.81 32.18
N LEU A 207 -7.03 -3.64 32.25
CA LEU A 207 -6.26 -3.04 31.17
C LEU A 207 -6.17 -3.96 29.93
N SER A 208 -6.26 -5.28 30.11
CA SER A 208 -6.32 -6.26 29.01
C SER A 208 -7.51 -6.04 28.07
N TYR A 209 -8.67 -5.58 28.57
CA TYR A 209 -9.81 -5.28 27.69
C TYR A 209 -9.53 -4.10 26.76
N VAL A 210 -8.85 -3.08 27.28
CA VAL A 210 -8.43 -1.91 26.51
C VAL A 210 -7.39 -2.31 25.48
N TYR A 211 -6.44 -3.17 25.87
CA TYR A 211 -5.45 -3.77 24.98
C TYR A 211 -6.14 -4.50 23.82
N ASP A 212 -7.07 -5.43 24.09
CA ASP A 212 -7.73 -6.21 23.06
C ASP A 212 -8.48 -5.32 22.06
N ALA A 213 -9.27 -4.36 22.57
CA ALA A 213 -10.00 -3.41 21.72
C ALA A 213 -9.05 -2.55 20.87
N ALA A 214 -7.93 -2.09 21.45
CA ALA A 214 -6.93 -1.30 20.75
C ALA A 214 -6.22 -2.10 19.65
N VAL A 215 -5.88 -3.38 19.90
CA VAL A 215 -5.30 -4.29 18.88
C VAL A 215 -6.25 -4.41 17.68
N PHE A 216 -7.52 -4.73 17.93
CA PHE A 216 -8.51 -4.89 16.86
C PHE A 216 -8.69 -3.61 16.06
N GLY A 217 -8.85 -2.49 16.76
CA GLY A 217 -9.02 -1.19 16.11
C GLY A 217 -7.79 -0.79 15.30
N ALA A 218 -6.60 -0.84 15.89
CA ALA A 218 -5.35 -0.49 15.21
C ALA A 218 -5.14 -1.34 13.95
N MET A 219 -5.35 -2.66 14.04
CA MET A 219 -5.17 -3.56 12.91
C MET A 219 -6.16 -3.25 11.78
N ALA A 220 -7.44 -3.10 12.10
CA ALA A 220 -8.48 -2.80 11.10
C ALA A 220 -8.20 -1.48 10.38
N PHE A 221 -7.92 -0.41 11.14
CA PHE A 221 -7.67 0.91 10.57
C PHE A 221 -6.37 0.98 9.76
N LEU A 222 -5.27 0.36 10.23
CA LEU A 222 -4.02 0.30 9.48
C LEU A 222 -4.18 -0.50 8.19
N CYS A 223 -4.83 -1.66 8.25
CA CYS A 223 -5.01 -2.50 7.06
C CYS A 223 -5.92 -1.85 6.02
N VAL A 224 -7.04 -1.26 6.45
CA VAL A 224 -7.92 -0.49 5.55
C VAL A 224 -7.17 0.69 4.94
N GLY A 225 -6.43 1.45 5.77
CA GLY A 225 -5.66 2.60 5.32
C GLY A 225 -4.56 2.25 4.30
N LEU A 226 -3.88 1.12 4.47
CA LEU A 226 -2.85 0.64 3.54
C LEU A 226 -3.41 -0.03 2.28
N ALA A 227 -4.58 -0.65 2.36
CA ALA A 227 -5.26 -1.28 1.22
C ALA A 227 -6.02 -0.28 0.34
N LEU A 228 -6.43 0.87 0.87
CA LEU A 228 -7.21 1.86 0.12
C LEU A 228 -6.49 2.39 -1.13
N PRO A 229 -5.21 2.83 -1.07
CA PRO A 229 -4.50 3.35 -2.23
C PRO A 229 -4.33 2.35 -3.40
N PRO A 230 -3.92 1.07 -3.20
CA PRO A 230 -3.82 0.12 -4.30
C PRO A 230 -5.19 -0.26 -4.88
N ILE A 231 -6.22 -0.40 -4.05
CA ILE A 231 -7.59 -0.72 -4.51
C ILE A 231 -8.18 0.42 -5.33
N ALA A 232 -8.10 1.66 -4.84
CA ALA A 232 -8.61 2.84 -5.54
C ALA A 232 -7.95 3.02 -6.90
N ARG A 233 -6.61 2.91 -6.95
CA ARG A 233 -5.85 2.94 -8.21
C ARG A 233 -6.23 1.80 -9.15
N GLY A 234 -6.49 0.61 -8.61
CA GLY A 234 -6.95 -0.55 -9.39
C GLY A 234 -8.31 -0.30 -10.04
N LEU A 235 -9.25 0.29 -9.31
CA LEU A 235 -10.59 0.63 -9.78
C LEU A 235 -10.55 1.73 -10.85
N GLU A 236 -9.82 2.83 -10.61
CA GLU A 236 -9.63 3.90 -11.59
C GLU A 236 -9.05 3.36 -12.90
N ARG A 237 -8.07 2.47 -12.81
CA ARG A 237 -7.45 1.85 -13.99
C ARG A 237 -8.40 0.92 -14.74
N ARG A 238 -9.21 0.14 -14.03
CA ARG A 238 -10.17 -0.78 -14.67
C ARG A 238 -11.27 0.01 -15.37
N SER A 239 -11.71 1.11 -14.76
CA SER A 239 -12.63 2.07 -15.38
C SER A 239 -11.99 2.67 -16.65
N ASP A 240 -10.76 3.17 -16.55
CA ASP A 240 -10.01 3.73 -17.67
C ASP A 240 -9.85 2.73 -18.83
N SER A 241 -9.47 1.49 -18.55
CA SER A 241 -9.30 0.46 -19.57
C SER A 241 -10.63 0.09 -20.23
N ARG A 242 -11.75 0.10 -19.49
CA ARG A 242 -13.08 -0.14 -20.05
C ARG A 242 -13.53 1.02 -20.92
N ALA A 243 -13.35 2.26 -20.45
CA ALA A 243 -13.66 3.45 -21.23
C ALA A 243 -12.86 3.47 -22.54
N ALA A 244 -11.56 3.19 -22.50
CA ALA A 244 -10.72 3.09 -23.69
C ALA A 244 -11.15 1.95 -24.63
N ALA A 245 -11.57 0.79 -24.09
CA ALA A 245 -12.06 -0.31 -24.92
C ALA A 245 -13.40 0.01 -25.61
N VAL A 246 -14.32 0.67 -24.92
CA VAL A 246 -15.60 1.13 -25.50
C VAL A 246 -15.35 2.19 -26.57
N LEU A 247 -14.45 3.14 -26.33
CA LEU A 247 -14.07 4.15 -27.31
C LEU A 247 -13.41 3.54 -28.54
N LEU A 248 -12.53 2.54 -28.37
CA LEU A 248 -11.92 1.80 -29.48
C LEU A 248 -12.97 1.07 -30.33
N ASP A 249 -13.94 0.41 -29.68
CA ASP A 249 -15.01 -0.31 -30.38
C ASP A 249 -15.90 0.65 -31.19
N ARG A 250 -16.25 1.80 -30.60
CA ARG A 250 -17.02 2.85 -31.28
C ARG A 250 -16.26 3.54 -32.42
N LEU A 251 -14.92 3.63 -32.32
CA LEU A 251 -14.07 4.22 -33.35
C LEU A 251 -13.69 3.24 -34.46
N ALA A 252 -13.93 1.94 -34.28
CA ALA A 252 -13.55 0.92 -35.25
C ALA A 252 -14.26 1.12 -36.60
N GLU A 253 -15.58 1.35 -36.57
CA GLU A 253 -16.38 1.52 -37.78
C GLU A 253 -16.06 2.85 -38.54
N PRO A 254 -15.97 4.02 -37.89
CA PRO A 254 -15.50 5.24 -38.55
C PRO A 254 -14.06 5.13 -39.08
N TRP A 255 -13.17 4.45 -38.35
CA TRP A 255 -11.80 4.21 -38.81
C TRP A 255 -11.80 3.33 -40.05
N GLU A 256 -12.57 2.23 -40.07
CA GLU A 256 -12.67 1.37 -41.26
C GLU A 256 -13.19 2.13 -42.47
N ARG A 257 -14.24 2.96 -42.32
CA ARG A 257 -14.78 3.77 -43.42
C ARG A 257 -13.77 4.79 -43.96
N THR A 258 -12.97 5.39 -43.08
CA THR A 258 -12.01 6.45 -43.46
C THR A 258 -10.67 5.93 -43.98
N THR A 259 -10.23 4.74 -43.53
CA THR A 259 -8.97 4.12 -43.99
C THR A 259 -9.15 2.98 -45.00
N ALA A 260 -10.38 2.53 -45.31
CA ALA A 260 -10.65 1.53 -46.35
C ALA A 260 -10.10 1.93 -47.73
N ALA A 261 -10.14 3.23 -48.08
CA ALA A 261 -9.60 3.74 -49.34
C ALA A 261 -8.05 3.70 -49.42
N ARG A 262 -7.35 3.49 -48.29
CA ARG A 262 -5.88 3.48 -48.18
C ARG A 262 -5.33 2.13 -47.70
N ALA A 263 -5.88 1.03 -48.22
CA ALA A 263 -5.45 -0.34 -47.89
C ALA A 263 -3.92 -0.60 -48.06
N GLY A 264 -3.22 0.19 -48.87
CA GLY A 264 -1.75 0.10 -49.06
C GLY A 264 -0.89 0.64 -47.92
N VAL A 265 -1.45 1.41 -46.97
CA VAL A 265 -0.78 1.88 -45.74
C VAL A 265 -1.33 1.13 -44.50
N ARG A 266 -1.90 -0.07 -44.71
CA ARG A 266 -2.27 -0.96 -43.60
C ARG A 266 -1.05 -1.77 -43.19
N LEU A 267 -0.41 -1.39 -42.10
CA LEU A 267 0.54 -2.28 -41.43
C LEU A 267 -0.22 -3.19 -40.47
N ASN A 268 -0.48 -4.40 -40.96
CA ASN A 268 -0.97 -5.53 -40.19
C ASN A 268 0.04 -5.83 -39.09
N VAL A 269 -0.28 -5.51 -37.83
CA VAL A 269 0.51 -6.01 -36.70
C VAL A 269 -0.30 -7.13 -36.06
N PRO A 270 0.25 -8.35 -35.97
CA PRO A 270 -0.39 -9.45 -35.29
C PRO A 270 -0.79 -8.99 -33.90
N ALA A 271 -1.91 -9.48 -33.40
CA ALA A 271 -2.20 -9.45 -31.98
C ALA A 271 -1.03 -10.11 -31.24
N VAL A 272 -0.03 -9.31 -30.83
CA VAL A 272 1.02 -9.78 -29.94
C VAL A 272 0.30 -10.08 -28.64
N ALA A 273 0.00 -11.36 -28.44
CA ALA A 273 -0.47 -11.92 -27.20
C ALA A 273 0.57 -11.55 -26.12
N GLY A 274 0.29 -10.47 -25.39
CA GLY A 274 1.23 -9.90 -24.41
C GLY A 274 1.50 -8.40 -24.52
N ALA A 275 0.88 -7.66 -25.46
CA ALA A 275 1.05 -6.21 -25.53
C ALA A 275 0.68 -5.53 -24.18
N PRO A 276 1.52 -4.59 -23.67
CA PRO A 276 1.38 -4.03 -22.33
C PRO A 276 0.03 -3.33 -22.14
N ARG A 277 -0.45 -3.24 -20.89
CA ARG A 277 -1.77 -2.67 -20.50
C ARG A 277 -2.05 -1.24 -20.99
N ASP A 278 -1.04 -0.53 -21.50
CA ASP A 278 -1.16 0.81 -22.11
C ASP A 278 -1.39 0.74 -23.64
N ALA A 279 -1.43 -0.47 -24.22
CA ALA A 279 -1.67 -0.71 -25.64
C ALA A 279 -3.04 -0.23 -26.12
N SER A 280 -4.08 -0.24 -25.28
CA SER A 280 -5.40 0.29 -25.67
C SER A 280 -5.40 1.80 -25.81
N LYS A 281 -4.73 2.53 -24.90
CA LYS A 281 -4.58 3.99 -24.99
C LYS A 281 -3.69 4.39 -26.17
N GLN A 282 -2.60 3.65 -26.40
CA GLN A 282 -1.75 3.85 -27.57
C GLN A 282 -2.48 3.58 -28.89
N ARG A 283 -3.30 2.52 -28.95
CA ARG A 283 -4.17 2.24 -30.10
C ARG A 283 -5.19 3.35 -30.32
N LEU A 284 -5.82 3.84 -29.25
CA LEU A 284 -6.82 4.91 -29.32
C LEU A 284 -6.20 6.21 -29.85
N HIS A 285 -5.04 6.60 -29.29
CA HIS A 285 -4.31 7.77 -29.75
C HIS A 285 -3.88 7.64 -31.21
N ARG A 286 -3.39 6.46 -31.62
CA ARG A 286 -2.96 6.21 -32.99
C ARG A 286 -4.13 6.20 -33.98
N MET A 287 -5.25 5.54 -33.67
CA MET A 287 -6.46 5.58 -34.51
C MET A 287 -6.95 7.01 -34.69
N LEU A 288 -6.89 7.83 -33.65
CA LEU A 288 -7.29 9.24 -33.72
C LEU A 288 -6.40 10.06 -34.65
N VAL A 289 -5.08 9.87 -34.56
CA VAL A 289 -4.10 10.51 -35.46
C VAL A 289 -4.34 10.06 -36.91
N GLU A 290 -4.54 8.76 -37.15
CA GLU A 290 -4.79 8.22 -38.50
C GLU A 290 -6.08 8.78 -39.12
N ILE A 291 -7.16 8.95 -38.35
CA ILE A 291 -8.40 9.58 -38.83
C ILE A 291 -8.16 11.06 -39.15
N ARG A 292 -7.44 11.79 -38.29
CA ARG A 292 -7.08 13.21 -38.51
C ARG A 292 -6.23 13.38 -39.77
N ASP A 293 -5.23 12.52 -39.98
CA ASP A 293 -4.36 12.55 -41.16
C ASP A 293 -5.14 12.19 -42.43
N ALA A 294 -6.09 11.26 -42.35
CA ALA A 294 -6.98 10.94 -43.46
C ALA A 294 -7.85 12.16 -43.87
N LEU A 295 -8.44 12.85 -42.89
CA LEU A 295 -9.29 14.03 -43.10
C LEU A 295 -8.52 15.26 -43.58
N LEU A 296 -7.27 15.44 -43.14
CA LEU A 296 -6.42 16.55 -43.59
C LEU A 296 -6.00 16.39 -45.06
N VAL A 297 -5.72 15.16 -45.49
CA VAL A 297 -5.28 14.87 -46.86
C VAL A 297 -6.46 14.79 -47.83
N ASP A 298 -7.64 14.37 -47.37
CA ASP A 298 -8.85 14.29 -48.20
C ASP A 298 -10.07 14.93 -47.50
N PRO A 299 -10.39 16.20 -47.79
CA PRO A 299 -11.49 16.92 -47.17
C PRO A 299 -12.88 16.38 -47.55
N GLU A 300 -13.00 15.62 -48.64
CA GLU A 300 -14.28 15.04 -49.09
C GLU A 300 -14.72 13.91 -48.15
N LEU A 301 -13.76 13.19 -47.56
CA LEU A 301 -14.00 12.18 -46.51
C LEU A 301 -14.66 12.78 -45.26
N ALA A 302 -14.44 14.06 -44.97
CA ALA A 302 -15.13 14.75 -43.87
C ALA A 302 -16.66 14.82 -44.08
N LYS A 303 -17.13 14.79 -45.33
CA LYS A 303 -18.56 14.75 -45.67
C LYS A 303 -19.18 13.36 -45.50
N SER A 304 -18.34 12.31 -45.50
CA SER A 304 -18.77 10.91 -45.31
C SER A 304 -18.95 10.51 -43.84
N LEU A 305 -18.39 11.31 -42.92
CA LEU A 305 -18.56 11.12 -41.49
C LEU A 305 -19.92 11.67 -41.04
N GLY A 306 -20.70 10.82 -40.38
CA GLY A 306 -21.96 11.24 -39.78
C GLY A 306 -21.75 12.12 -38.54
N GLN A 307 -22.82 12.77 -38.10
CA GLN A 307 -22.80 13.59 -36.87
C GLN A 307 -22.50 12.76 -35.61
N SER A 308 -22.84 11.46 -35.62
CA SER A 308 -22.45 10.48 -34.61
C SER A 308 -20.95 10.24 -34.53
N ASP A 309 -20.27 10.18 -35.68
CA ASP A 309 -18.85 9.82 -35.77
C ASP A 309 -17.99 10.99 -35.28
N ILE A 310 -18.41 12.22 -35.60
CA ILE A 310 -17.80 13.46 -35.09
C ILE A 310 -17.93 13.55 -33.57
N GLN A 311 -19.07 13.14 -33.01
CA GLN A 311 -19.30 13.14 -31.57
C GLN A 311 -18.40 12.12 -30.85
N VAL A 312 -18.21 10.93 -31.43
CA VAL A 312 -17.31 9.89 -30.90
C VAL A 312 -15.84 10.32 -30.98
N LEU A 313 -15.43 11.01 -32.06
CA LEU A 313 -14.08 11.60 -32.14
C LEU A 313 -13.87 12.66 -31.04
N ALA A 314 -14.84 13.56 -30.85
CA ALA A 314 -14.74 14.58 -29.81
C ALA A 314 -14.65 13.96 -28.40
N GLU A 315 -15.42 12.91 -28.12
CA GLU A 315 -15.37 12.17 -26.85
C GLU A 315 -14.00 11.50 -26.63
N ALA A 316 -13.40 10.95 -27.69
CA ALA A 316 -12.07 10.36 -27.65
C ALA A 316 -10.95 11.41 -27.48
N GLU A 317 -11.04 12.56 -28.16
CA GLU A 317 -10.12 13.69 -27.99
C GLU A 317 -10.20 14.26 -26.57
N GLU A 318 -11.41 14.44 -26.03
CA GLU A 318 -11.62 14.92 -24.66
C GLU A 318 -11.08 13.92 -23.63
N TYR A 319 -11.31 12.62 -23.83
CA TYR A 319 -10.78 11.55 -22.97
C TYR A 319 -9.24 11.52 -22.96
N LEU A 320 -8.59 11.75 -24.10
CA LEU A 320 -7.12 11.84 -24.21
C LEU A 320 -6.60 13.19 -23.66
N GLY A 321 -7.28 14.30 -23.96
CA GLY A 321 -6.89 15.66 -23.62
C GLY A 321 -7.02 16.00 -22.13
N THR A 322 -8.11 15.57 -21.47
CA THR A 322 -8.29 15.73 -20.02
C THR A 322 -7.22 14.99 -19.20
N ARG A 323 -6.59 13.95 -19.77
CA ARG A 323 -5.55 13.14 -19.12
C ARG A 323 -4.12 13.56 -19.49
N LEU A 324 -3.87 14.07 -20.70
CA LEU A 324 -2.62 14.74 -21.09
C LEU A 324 -2.41 16.08 -20.35
N SER A 325 -3.49 16.70 -19.87
CA SER A 325 -3.48 17.93 -19.07
C SER A 325 -3.11 17.73 -17.59
N THR A 326 -2.60 16.55 -17.21
CA THR A 326 -2.00 16.36 -15.86
C THR A 326 -0.69 17.17 -15.82
N PRO A 327 -0.53 18.16 -14.92
CA PRO A 327 0.49 19.19 -15.06
C PRO A 327 1.89 18.59 -14.88
N GLY A 328 2.60 18.51 -16.00
CA GLY A 328 3.96 17.98 -16.06
C GLY A 328 4.42 17.90 -17.50
N HIS A 329 4.86 19.05 -18.01
CA HIS A 329 5.67 19.24 -19.22
C HIS A 329 4.99 19.40 -20.60
N TRP A 330 5.06 20.67 -21.06
CA TRP A 330 5.06 21.20 -22.44
C TRP A 330 3.76 21.04 -23.26
N GLY A 331 3.07 22.08 -23.75
CA GLY A 331 3.48 23.45 -24.06
C GLY A 331 3.40 23.69 -25.57
N ALA A 332 2.18 23.76 -26.14
CA ALA A 332 1.87 24.46 -27.39
C ALA A 332 0.36 24.53 -27.62
N ARG A 333 -0.22 25.71 -27.34
CA ARG A 333 -1.53 26.12 -27.85
C ARG A 333 -1.38 26.45 -29.33
N THR A 334 -2.21 25.86 -30.18
CA THR A 334 -2.65 26.53 -31.42
C THR A 334 -4.16 26.43 -31.51
N SER A 335 -4.78 27.53 -31.11
CA SER A 335 -6.18 27.86 -31.35
C SER A 335 -6.39 28.10 -32.84
N ILE A 336 -7.22 27.29 -33.50
CA ILE A 336 -7.78 27.61 -34.82
C ILE A 336 -9.29 27.75 -34.64
N LYS A 337 -9.68 28.93 -34.17
CA LYS A 337 -11.03 29.47 -34.31
C LYS A 337 -10.85 30.83 -34.99
N GLY A 338 -11.11 30.87 -36.28
CA GLY A 338 -11.04 32.08 -37.09
C GLY A 338 -10.17 31.86 -38.30
N GLU A 339 -10.79 31.37 -39.38
CA GLU A 339 -10.48 31.65 -40.79
C GLU A 339 -11.50 30.85 -41.61
N LEU A 340 -12.69 31.43 -41.75
CA LEU A 340 -13.71 31.13 -42.78
C LEU A 340 -14.78 32.22 -42.67
N LYS A 341 -14.36 33.46 -42.97
CA LYS A 341 -15.23 34.57 -43.35
C LYS A 341 -14.35 35.64 -44.01
N SER A 342 -14.18 35.46 -45.32
CA SER A 342 -13.85 36.51 -46.29
C SER A 342 -13.93 35.87 -47.67
#